data_AF-A0A359KE99-F1
#
_entry.id   AF-A0A359KE99-F1
#
_cell.length_a   1.000
_cell.length_b   1.000
_cell.length_c   1.000
_cell.angle_alpha   90.00
_cell.angle_beta   90.00
_cell.angle_gamma   90.00
#
_symmetry.space_group_name_H-M   'P 1'
#
loop_
_entity.id
_entity.type
_entity.pdbx_description
1 polymer ?
#
loop_
_entity_poly.entity_id
_entity_poly.type
_entity_poly.pdbx_seq_one_letter_code
_entity_poly.pdbx_strand_id
1 'polypeptide(L)' 'MQIDGGRHRGALAHFAVKPGRSGWTVGRLSALRELAHSFRGDLTEVAAALGCDKADCDIALNALLGRTPTQALQALEARS' A
#
# COMPACT_ATOMS: atom_id res chain seq x y z
N MET A 1 -8.90 36.88 14.35
CA MET A 1 -7.95 36.32 13.37
C MET A 1 -7.44 35.00 13.91
N GLN A 2 -7.89 33.87 13.35
CA GLN A 2 -7.27 32.58 13.58
C GLN A 2 -7.17 31.93 12.20
N ILE A 3 -5.92 31.70 11.78
CA ILE A 3 -5.52 31.26 10.45
C ILE A 3 -5.74 29.75 10.40
N ASP A 4 -6.84 29.35 9.76
CA ASP A 4 -7.10 27.97 9.37
C ASP A 4 -6.06 27.59 8.30
N GLY A 5 -5.10 26.76 8.71
CA GLY A 5 -3.99 26.31 7.89
C GLY A 5 -4.45 25.33 6.83
N GLY A 6 -5.08 25.83 5.76
CA GLY A 6 -5.26 25.08 4.53
C GLY A 6 -3.93 24.84 3.82
N ARG A 7 -3.50 23.57 3.70
CA ARG A 7 -2.58 23.14 2.64
C ARG A 7 -2.69 21.63 2.35
N HIS A 8 -3.61 21.31 1.43
CA HIS A 8 -3.47 20.30 0.37
C HIS A 8 -2.90 18.91 0.70
N ARG A 9 -3.79 17.91 0.77
CA ARG A 9 -3.58 16.65 0.02
C ARG A 9 -4.89 15.97 -0.37
N GLY A 10 -5.69 16.69 -1.15
CA GLY A 10 -6.66 16.04 -2.01
C GLY A 10 -5.94 15.19 -3.06
N ALA A 11 -6.57 14.08 -3.44
CA ALA A 11 -6.21 13.17 -4.53
C ALA A 11 -5.20 12.04 -4.23
N LEU A 12 -5.63 11.07 -3.42
CA LEU A 12 -5.50 9.64 -3.78
C LEU A 12 -6.81 8.86 -3.55
N ALA A 13 -7.95 9.57 -3.61
CA ALA A 13 -9.29 8.99 -3.51
C ALA A 13 -9.73 8.19 -4.77
N HIS A 14 -8.77 7.77 -5.62
CA HIS A 14 -9.05 6.93 -6.79
C HIS A 14 -8.88 5.43 -6.49
N PHE A 15 -8.43 5.05 -5.29
CA PHE A 15 -8.29 3.66 -4.87
C PHE A 15 -9.47 3.16 -4.02
N ALA A 16 -10.65 3.77 -4.13
CA ALA A 16 -11.85 3.33 -3.43
C ALA A 16 -12.51 2.08 -4.08
N VAL A 17 -11.70 1.07 -4.43
CA VAL A 17 -12.18 -0.31 -4.35
C VAL A 17 -12.11 -0.63 -2.87
N LYS A 18 -13.25 -0.97 -2.25
CA LYS A 18 -13.35 -1.31 -0.83
C LYS A 18 -12.10 -2.09 -0.41
N PRO A 19 -11.34 -1.64 0.61
CA PRO A 19 -10.23 -2.44 1.10
C PRO A 19 -10.76 -3.84 1.37
N GLY A 20 -10.07 -4.87 0.85
CA GLY A 20 -10.40 -6.26 1.19
C GLY A 20 -10.32 -6.45 2.71
N ARG A 21 -10.69 -7.62 3.21
CA ARG A 21 -10.55 -7.92 4.66
C ARG A 21 -9.14 -7.65 5.22
N SER A 22 -8.14 -7.67 4.35
CA SER A 22 -6.74 -7.39 4.63
C SER A 22 -6.34 -5.91 4.61
N GLY A 23 -7.22 -4.96 4.26
CA GLY A 23 -6.85 -3.54 4.16
C GLY A 23 -6.08 -3.15 2.89
N TRP A 24 -5.71 -4.15 2.07
CA TRP A 24 -4.97 -3.99 0.82
C TRP A 24 -5.89 -3.90 -0.39
N THR A 25 -5.41 -3.24 -1.44
CA THR A 25 -6.06 -3.21 -2.76
C THR A 25 -5.01 -3.50 -3.83
N VAL A 26 -5.45 -3.93 -5.02
CA VAL A 26 -4.57 -4.18 -6.17
C VAL A 26 -3.70 -2.95 -6.47
N GLY A 27 -4.29 -1.76 -6.38
CA GLY A 27 -3.58 -0.50 -6.57
C GLY A 27 -2.51 -0.21 -5.53
N ARG A 28 -2.83 -0.47 -4.25
CA ARG A 28 -1.88 -0.30 -3.15
C ARG A 28 -0.73 -1.31 -3.23
N LEU A 29 -0.99 -2.52 -3.70
CA LEU A 29 0.02 -3.56 -3.97
C LEU A 29 0.90 -3.21 -5.18
N SER A 30 0.33 -2.60 -6.22
CA SER A 30 1.12 -2.09 -7.35
C SER A 30 2.07 -0.99 -6.89
N ALA A 31 1.56 -0.02 -6.11
CA ALA A 31 2.37 1.05 -5.53
C ALA A 31 3.47 0.49 -4.60
N LEU A 32 3.15 -0.52 -3.78
CA LEU A 32 4.12 -1.21 -2.93
C LEU A 32 5.29 -1.78 -3.73
N ARG A 33 5.01 -2.45 -4.85
CA ARG A 33 6.06 -3.01 -5.72
C ARG A 33 6.94 -1.94 -6.34
N GLU A 34 6.35 -0.85 -6.82
CA GLU A 34 7.10 0.26 -7.42
C GLU A 34 7.96 0.99 -6.39
N LEU A 35 7.40 1.26 -5.20
CA LEU A 35 8.14 1.89 -4.11
C LEU A 35 9.26 0.97 -3.59
N ALA A 36 8.99 -0.32 -3.42
CA ALA A 36 10.02 -1.29 -3.03
C ALA A 36 11.17 -1.32 -4.06
N HIS A 37 10.86 -1.22 -5.35
CA HIS A 37 11.90 -1.11 -6.37
C HIS A 37 12.67 0.22 -6.28
N SER A 38 11.96 1.33 -6.10
CA SER A 38 12.54 2.68 -6.01
C SER A 38 13.47 2.84 -4.79
N PHE A 39 13.07 2.32 -3.64
CA PHE A 39 13.84 2.35 -2.39
C PHE A 39 14.83 1.18 -2.26
N ARG A 40 15.13 0.44 -3.34
CA ARG A 40 16.03 -0.75 -3.34
C ARG A 40 15.68 -1.79 -2.27
N GLY A 41 14.40 -1.96 -1.97
CA GLY A 41 13.89 -2.91 -0.98
C GLY A 41 13.87 -2.38 0.46
N ASP A 42 14.13 -1.10 0.71
CA ASP A 42 13.99 -0.53 2.05
C ASP A 42 12.52 -0.42 2.46
N LEU A 43 12.06 -1.41 3.22
CA LEU A 43 10.67 -1.48 3.68
C LEU A 43 10.29 -0.37 4.67
N THR A 44 11.26 0.30 5.30
CA THR A 44 10.99 1.39 6.24
C THR A 44 10.54 2.63 5.49
N GLU A 45 11.27 2.99 4.43
CA GLU A 45 10.91 4.10 3.54
C GLU A 45 9.61 3.81 2.77
N VAL A 46 9.43 2.57 2.32
CA VAL A 46 8.20 2.12 1.64
C VAL A 46 6.99 2.22 2.58
N ALA A 47 7.13 1.78 3.83
CA ALA A 47 6.09 1.87 4.86
C ALA A 47 5.71 3.31 5.16
N ALA A 48 6.72 4.19 5.33
CA ALA A 48 6.52 5.61 5.51
C ALA A 48 5.80 6.26 4.31
N ALA A 49 6.14 5.87 3.09
CA ALA A 49 5.52 6.37 1.86
C ALA A 49 4.05 5.91 1.68
N LEU A 50 3.72 4.68 2.09
CA LEU A 50 2.38 4.11 1.99
C LEU A 50 1.47 4.38 3.20
N GLY A 51 2.06 4.85 4.31
CA GLY A 51 1.41 4.94 5.60
C GLY A 51 0.94 3.58 6.11
N CYS A 52 1.72 2.50 5.87
CA CYS A 52 1.50 1.17 6.43
C CYS A 52 2.57 0.83 7.48
N ASP A 53 2.30 -0.18 8.30
CA ASP A 53 3.32 -0.78 9.15
C ASP A 53 4.32 -1.58 8.31
N LYS A 54 5.61 -1.50 8.64
CA LYS A 54 6.66 -2.26 7.95
C LYS A 54 6.34 -3.75 7.83
N ALA A 55 5.78 -4.35 8.90
CA ALA A 55 5.39 -5.75 8.91
C ALA A 55 4.26 -6.06 7.91
N ASP A 56 3.32 -5.14 7.74
CA ASP A 56 2.21 -5.28 6.81
C ASP A 56 2.71 -5.15 5.36
N CYS A 57 3.61 -4.20 5.10
CA CYS A 57 4.23 -4.02 3.80
C CYS A 57 5.14 -5.24 3.44
N ASP A 58 5.82 -5.86 4.42
CA ASP A 58 6.60 -7.10 4.24
C ASP A 58 5.71 -8.29 3.84
N ILE A 59 4.61 -8.51 4.58
CA ILE A 59 3.63 -9.56 4.28
C ILE A 59 3.05 -9.39 2.87
N ALA A 60 2.68 -8.16 2.52
CA ALA A 60 2.14 -7.83 1.21
C ALA A 60 3.17 -7.99 0.08
N LEU A 61 4.44 -7.64 0.32
CA LEU A 61 5.51 -7.83 -0.64
C LEU A 61 5.81 -9.31 -0.85
N ASN A 62 5.79 -10.11 0.21
CA ASN A 62 5.91 -11.56 0.13
C ASN A 62 4.75 -12.18 -0.68
N ALA A 63 3.53 -11.66 -0.53
CA ALA A 63 2.39 -12.09 -1.33
C ALA A 63 2.58 -11.78 -2.83
N LEU A 64 3.30 -10.70 -3.16
CA LEU A 64 3.64 -10.28 -4.52
C LEU A 64 4.76 -11.10 -5.18
N LEU A 65 5.57 -11.84 -4.42
CA LEU A 65 6.66 -12.62 -4.98
C LEU A 65 6.13 -13.69 -5.95
N GLY A 66 6.49 -13.54 -7.23
CA GLY A 66 6.05 -14.44 -8.30
C GLY A 66 4.56 -14.35 -8.66
N ARG A 67 3.82 -13.37 -8.12
CA ARG A 67 2.37 -13.21 -8.35
C ARG A 67 2.05 -11.84 -8.94
N THR A 68 0.93 -11.75 -9.65
CA THR A 68 0.37 -10.45 -10.03
C THR A 68 -0.29 -9.78 -8.82
N PRO A 69 -0.43 -8.45 -8.78
CA PRO A 69 -1.10 -7.75 -7.67
C PRO A 69 -2.50 -8.26 -7.37
N THR A 70 -3.24 -8.72 -8.38
CA THR A 70 -4.55 -9.36 -8.22
C THR A 70 -4.45 -10.70 -7.48
N GLN A 71 -3.50 -11.56 -7.86
CA GLN A 71 -3.28 -12.85 -7.20
C GLN A 71 -2.74 -12.67 -5.76
N ALA A 72 -1.89 -11.66 -5.55
CA ALA A 72 -1.40 -11.30 -4.23
C ALA A 72 -2.55 -10.82 -3.33
N LEU A 73 -3.48 -10.01 -3.86
CA LEU A 73 -4.67 -9.62 -3.11
C LEU A 73 -5.51 -10.83 -2.72
N GLN A 74 -5.79 -11.74 -3.65
CA GLN A 74 -6.53 -12.97 -3.34
C GLN A 74 -5.84 -13.82 -2.27
N ALA A 75 -4.50 -13.92 -2.30
CA ALA A 75 -3.73 -14.64 -1.28
C ALA A 75 -3.79 -13.94 0.10
N LEU A 76 -3.78 -12.61 0.13
CA LEU A 76 -3.94 -11.83 1.37
C LEU A 76 -5.35 -11.97 1.95
N GLU A 77 -6.38 -11.96 1.09
CA GLU A 77 -7.78 -12.16 1.50
C GLU A 77 -8.06 -13.59 1.97
N ALA A 78 -7.39 -14.60 1.40
CA ALA A 78 -7.51 -15.98 1.85
C ALA A 78 -6.86 -16.23 3.22
N ARG A 79 -5.97 -15.33 3.68
CA ARG A 79 -5.26 -15.43 4.96
C ARG A 79 -6.00 -14.73 6.12
N SER A 80 -6.99 -13.89 5.81
CA SER A 80 -7.76 -13.06 6.76
C SER A 80 -9.14 -13.64 7.08
#